data_AF-A0A2W7PTT2-F1
#
_entry.id   AF-A0A2W7PTT2-F1
#
_cell.length_a   1.000
_cell.length_b   1.000
_cell.length_c   1.000
_cell.angle_alpha   90.00
_cell.angle_beta   90.00
_cell.angle_gamma   90.00
#
_symmetry.space_group_name_H-M   'P 1'
#
loop_
_entity.id
_entity.type
_entity.pdbx_description
1 polymer ?
#
loop_
_entity_poly.entity_id
_entity_poly.type
_entity_poly.pdbx_seq_one_letter_code
_entity_poly.pdbx_strand_id
1 'polypeptide(L)'
;SAEILYDSQNVITCEVVKKGYFLTFDFIDFHEESYHLRRNESNEGDRESLIQRAVELKQKGWAYRAIAKEVLGDENKQGTISKWLKKRSVSIPNGNSGNSGNAL
;
A
#
# COMPACT_ATOMS: atom_id res chain seq x y z
N SER A 1 -35.88 -10.58 18.56
CA SER A 1 -34.69 -9.75 18.31
C SER A 1 -33.47 -10.65 18.37
N ALA A 2 -32.85 -10.94 17.23
CA ALA A 2 -31.76 -11.93 17.09
C ALA A 2 -30.51 -11.31 16.45
N GLU A 3 -30.23 -10.05 16.77
CA GLU A 3 -29.28 -9.21 16.04
C GLU A 3 -28.04 -8.83 16.87
N ILE A 4 -27.88 -9.38 18.08
CA ILE A 4 -26.77 -9.07 18.99
C ILE A 4 -25.70 -10.19 19.01
N LEU A 5 -26.06 -11.42 18.64
CA LEU A 5 -25.14 -12.57 18.75
C LEU A 5 -24.07 -12.59 17.65
N TYR A 6 -24.38 -12.05 16.47
CA TYR A 6 -23.48 -11.98 15.32
C TYR A 6 -23.46 -10.56 14.77
N ASP A 7 -22.68 -9.71 15.43
CA ASP A 7 -22.39 -8.35 15.01
C ASP A 7 -20.87 -8.23 14.77
N SER A 8 -20.40 -7.09 14.26
CA SER A 8 -19.00 -6.74 14.02
C SER A 8 -18.06 -7.01 15.20
N GLN A 9 -18.58 -7.15 16.42
CA GLN A 9 -17.81 -7.48 17.62
C GLN A 9 -17.75 -8.99 17.95
N ASN A 10 -18.57 -9.81 17.29
CA ASN A 10 -18.77 -11.24 17.55
C ASN A 10 -18.67 -12.06 16.25
N VAL A 11 -17.55 -11.92 15.53
CA VAL A 11 -17.27 -12.68 14.30
C VAL A 11 -16.66 -14.03 14.65
N ILE A 12 -17.21 -15.11 14.10
CA ILE A 12 -16.68 -16.47 14.31
C ILE A 12 -15.31 -16.61 13.65
N THR A 13 -14.32 -17.06 14.44
CA THR A 13 -13.00 -17.48 13.95
C THR A 13 -12.91 -19.00 13.93
N CYS A 14 -12.52 -19.56 12.78
CA CYS A 14 -12.31 -20.99 12.58
C CYS A 14 -10.98 -21.28 11.89
N GLU A 15 -10.42 -22.46 12.14
CA GLU A 15 -9.34 -23.02 11.33
C GLU A 15 -9.87 -24.01 10.28
N VAL A 16 -9.19 -24.08 9.14
CA VAL A 16 -9.46 -25.08 8.11
C VAL A 16 -8.69 -26.35 8.42
N VAL A 17 -9.40 -27.43 8.70
CA VAL A 17 -8.83 -28.73 9.05
C VAL A 17 -9.22 -29.76 7.99
N LYS A 18 -8.30 -30.64 7.62
CA LYS A 18 -8.60 -31.77 6.72
C LYS A 18 -8.97 -33.00 7.55
N LYS A 19 -10.23 -33.44 7.48
CA LYS A 19 -10.72 -34.67 8.11
C LYS A 19 -11.00 -35.71 7.02
N GLY A 20 -10.06 -36.66 6.88
CA GLY A 20 -10.08 -37.66 5.81
C GLY A 20 -9.94 -37.01 4.43
N TYR A 21 -10.97 -37.18 3.59
CA TYR A 21 -11.02 -36.61 2.23
C TYR A 21 -11.74 -35.26 2.16
N PHE A 22 -12.18 -34.71 3.30
CA PHE A 22 -12.95 -33.47 3.34
C PHE A 22 -12.19 -32.37 4.06
N LEU A 23 -12.42 -31.13 3.65
CA LEU A 23 -12.04 -29.94 4.40
C LEU A 23 -13.22 -29.56 5.30
N THR A 24 -12.93 -29.33 6.57
CA THR A 24 -13.87 -28.92 7.61
C THR A 24 -13.36 -27.65 8.28
N PHE A 25 -14.26 -26.95 8.96
CA PHE A 25 -13.89 -25.81 9.81
C PHE A 25 -14.01 -26.24 11.27
N ASP A 26 -12.95 -26.06 12.04
CA ASP A 26 -13.01 -26.23 13.49
C ASP A 26 -13.06 -24.85 14.14
N PHE A 27 -14.04 -24.66 15.02
CA PHE A 27 -14.29 -23.41 15.73
C PHE A 27 -13.16 -23.12 16.72
N ILE A 28 -12.66 -21.89 16.73
CA ILE A 28 -11.63 -21.44 17.65
C ILE A 28 -12.26 -20.53 18.72
N ASP A 29 -12.74 -19.36 18.32
CA ASP A 29 -13.30 -18.35 19.22
C ASP A 29 -14.07 -17.28 18.43
N PHE A 30 -14.60 -16.26 19.12
CA PHE A 30 -15.12 -15.03 18.53
C PHE A 30 -14.07 -13.92 18.53
N HIS A 31 -14.09 -13.07 17.49
CA HIS A 31 -13.24 -11.89 17.39
C HIS A 31 -14.01 -10.71 16.80
N GLU A 32 -13.53 -9.48 17.02
CA GLU A 32 -14.02 -8.33 16.24
C GLU A 32 -13.60 -8.43 14.77
N GLU A 33 -14.49 -8.01 13.87
CA GLU A 33 -14.28 -7.96 12.42
C GLU A 33 -12.98 -7.22 12.04
N SER A 34 -12.66 -6.17 12.79
CA SER A 34 -11.47 -5.33 12.61
C SER A 34 -10.15 -6.12 12.61
N TYR A 35 -10.07 -7.25 13.32
CA TYR A 35 -8.88 -8.10 13.39
C TYR A 35 -8.66 -8.93 12.12
N HIS A 36 -9.72 -9.19 11.37
CA HIS A 36 -9.66 -9.91 10.10
C HIS A 36 -9.45 -8.98 8.91
N LEU A 37 -9.74 -7.69 9.07
CA LEU A 37 -9.50 -6.68 8.06
C LEU A 37 -8.03 -6.25 8.04
N ARG A 38 -7.48 -6.03 6.84
CA ARG A 38 -6.19 -5.35 6.71
C ARG A 38 -6.36 -3.92 7.22
N ARG A 39 -5.69 -3.56 8.32
CA ARG A 39 -5.67 -2.18 8.84
C ARG A 39 -5.22 -1.23 7.74
N ASN A 40 -6.17 -0.45 7.21
CA ASN A 40 -5.89 0.60 6.24
C ASN A 40 -5.50 1.91 6.94
N GLU A 41 -5.94 2.12 8.19
CA GLU A 41 -5.89 3.41 8.87
C GLU A 41 -4.53 3.74 9.51
N SER A 42 -3.79 2.74 10.01
CA SER A 42 -2.49 2.96 10.65
C SER A 42 -1.35 3.31 9.67
N ASN A 43 -1.64 3.41 8.37
CA ASN A 43 -0.65 3.69 7.33
C ASN A 43 -0.97 4.91 6.48
N GLU A 44 -2.09 5.62 6.66
CA GLU A 44 -2.38 6.78 5.80
C GLU A 44 -1.47 7.97 6.12
N GLY A 45 -1.24 8.27 7.40
CA GLY A 45 -0.28 9.30 7.82
C GLY A 45 1.15 8.97 7.38
N ASP A 46 1.56 7.71 7.59
CA ASP A 46 2.86 7.22 7.15
C ASP A 46 2.97 7.26 5.62
N ARG A 47 1.93 6.86 4.89
CA ARG A 47 1.93 6.88 3.42
C ARG A 47 2.02 8.30 2.87
N GLU A 48 1.28 9.26 3.41
CA GLU A 48 1.31 10.62 2.90
C GLU A 48 2.67 11.29 3.18
N SER A 49 3.27 11.03 4.34
CA SER A 49 4.64 11.49 4.63
C SER A 49 5.68 10.88 3.68
N LEU A 50 5.56 9.59 3.34
CA LEU A 50 6.40 8.91 2.36
C LEU A 50 6.20 9.49 0.94
N ILE A 51 4.96 9.82 0.56
CA ILE A 51 4.67 10.48 -0.72
C ILE A 51 5.28 11.87 -0.77
N GLN A 52 5.14 12.66 0.31
CA GLN A 52 5.73 13.99 0.42
C GLN A 52 7.25 13.93 0.29
N ARG A 53 7.88 12.98 0.98
CA ARG A 53 9.33 12.73 0.88
C ARG A 53 9.75 12.36 -0.54
N ALA A 54 8.98 11.51 -1.23
CA ALA A 54 9.25 11.15 -2.61
C ALA A 54 9.16 12.37 -3.56
N VAL A 55 8.24 13.30 -3.32
CA VAL A 55 8.14 14.56 -4.08
C VAL A 55 9.37 15.44 -3.86
N GLU A 56 9.79 15.65 -2.62
CA GLU A 56 10.99 16.45 -2.30
C GLU A 56 12.24 15.89 -2.96
N LEU A 57 12.45 14.57 -2.87
CA LEU A 57 13.59 13.91 -3.51
C LEU A 57 13.52 14.03 -5.03
N LYS A 58 12.33 13.97 -5.61
CA LYS A 58 12.15 14.19 -7.05
C LYS A 58 12.49 15.62 -7.45
N GLN A 59 12.09 16.62 -6.66
CA GLN A 59 12.44 18.02 -6.89
C GLN A 59 13.96 18.27 -6.78
N LYS A 60 14.64 17.51 -5.91
CA LYS A 60 16.12 17.48 -5.82
C LYS A 60 16.80 16.71 -6.97
N GLY A 61 16.05 16.22 -7.96
CA GLY A 61 16.58 15.56 -9.15
C GLY A 61 16.85 14.05 -9.01
N TRP A 62 16.40 13.40 -7.93
CA TRP A 62 16.68 11.98 -7.73
C TRP A 62 15.95 11.08 -8.75
N ALA A 63 16.58 9.97 -9.11
CA ALA A 63 16.00 8.94 -9.97
C ALA A 63 14.96 8.10 -9.21
N TYR A 64 13.93 7.60 -9.89
CA TYR A 64 12.83 6.86 -9.26
C TYR A 64 13.28 5.60 -8.49
N ARG A 65 14.33 4.91 -8.96
CA ARG A 65 14.91 3.76 -8.25
C ARG A 65 15.54 4.16 -6.92
N ALA A 66 16.31 5.25 -6.91
CA ALA A 66 16.93 5.76 -5.68
C ALA A 66 15.87 6.22 -4.68
N ILE A 67 14.82 6.89 -5.15
CA ILE A 67 13.68 7.29 -4.32
C ILE A 67 12.95 6.06 -3.77
N ALA A 68 12.74 5.01 -4.57
CA ALA A 68 12.09 3.78 -4.11
C ALA A 68 12.90 3.05 -3.03
N LYS A 69 14.23 3.01 -3.18
CA LYS A 69 15.12 2.48 -2.15
C LYS A 69 15.03 3.27 -0.83
N GLU A 70 15.07 4.60 -0.93
CA GLU A 70 15.03 5.49 0.24
C GLU A 70 13.68 5.43 0.98
N VAL A 71 12.58 5.48 0.23
CA VAL A 71 11.23 5.67 0.79
C VAL A 71 10.53 4.33 1.09
N LEU A 72 10.83 3.28 0.31
CA LEU A 72 10.15 1.98 0.40
C LEU A 72 11.08 0.82 0.74
N GLY A 73 12.37 1.11 0.96
CA GLY A 73 13.41 0.11 1.25
C GLY A 73 13.78 -0.81 0.08
N ASP A 74 13.21 -0.58 -1.11
CA ASP A 74 13.33 -1.49 -2.25
C ASP A 74 13.33 -0.72 -3.59
N GLU A 75 14.46 -0.77 -4.28
CA GLU A 75 14.67 -0.10 -5.58
C GLU A 75 13.77 -0.64 -6.70
N ASN A 76 13.25 -1.87 -6.58
CA ASN A 76 12.35 -2.47 -7.57
C ASN A 76 10.95 -1.83 -7.54
N LYS A 77 10.62 -1.07 -6.49
CA LYS A 77 9.32 -0.39 -6.34
C LYS A 77 9.23 0.97 -7.02
N GLN A 78 10.12 1.27 -7.99
CA GLN A 78 10.09 2.51 -8.78
C GLN A 78 8.73 2.80 -9.46
N GLY A 79 7.96 1.76 -9.80
CA GLY A 79 6.61 1.90 -10.36
C GLY A 79 5.62 2.57 -9.40
N THR A 80 5.75 2.26 -8.10
CA THR A 80 4.95 2.88 -7.04
C THR A 80 5.26 4.37 -6.91
N ILE A 81 6.55 4.73 -6.92
CA ILE A 81 7.00 6.12 -6.90
C ILE A 81 6.48 6.88 -8.12
N SER A 82 6.61 6.30 -9.32
CA SER A 82 6.08 6.89 -10.56
C SER A 82 4.57 7.14 -10.46
N LYS A 83 3.81 6.19 -9.93
CA LYS A 83 2.36 6.33 -9.71
C LYS A 83 2.03 7.44 -8.71
N TRP A 84 2.74 7.53 -7.59
CA TRP A 84 2.57 8.59 -6.58
C TRP A 84 2.83 9.97 -7.16
N LEU A 85 3.94 10.12 -7.87
CA LEU A 85 4.34 11.39 -8.47
C LEU A 85 3.39 11.80 -9.60
N LYS A 86 2.92 10.87 -10.45
CA LYS A 86 1.92 11.16 -11.48
C LYS A 86 0.58 11.63 -10.92
N LYS A 87 0.13 11.02 -9.82
CA LYS A 87 -1.10 11.44 -9.14
C LYS A 87 -1.00 12.86 -8.56
N ARG A 88 0.19 13.26 -8.10
CA ARG A 88 0.47 14.62 -7.63
C ARG A 88 0.85 15.61 -8.75
N SER A 89 1.36 15.14 -9.90
CA SER A 89 1.83 16.01 -10.99
C SER A 89 0.72 16.54 -11.89
N VAL A 90 -0.56 16.29 -11.59
CA VAL A 90 -1.68 17.03 -12.21
C VAL A 90 -1.61 18.54 -11.87
N SER A 91 -0.65 18.98 -11.04
CA SER A 91 -0.37 20.38 -10.73
C SER A 91 1.09 20.85 -10.95
N ILE A 92 1.93 20.16 -11.73
CA ILE A 92 3.30 20.65 -12.03
C ILE A 92 3.45 20.97 -13.53
N PRO A 93 3.65 22.25 -13.92
CA PRO A 93 3.85 22.61 -15.32
C PRO A 93 5.16 22.02 -15.86
N ASN A 94 5.07 21.48 -17.07
CA ASN A 94 6.13 20.81 -17.83
C ASN A 94 7.46 21.60 -17.83
N GLY A 95 8.48 21.03 -17.21
CA GLY A 95 9.87 21.42 -17.40
C GLY A 95 10.48 20.67 -18.59
N ASN A 96 10.59 21.37 -19.71
CA ASN A 96 11.28 20.99 -20.93
C ASN A 96 12.74 20.54 -20.65
N SER A 97 13.16 19.37 -21.12
CA SER A 97 14.58 19.07 -21.32
C SER A 97 14.77 18.63 -22.77
N GLY A 98 15.10 19.63 -23.60
CA GLY A 98 15.59 19.41 -24.96
C GLY A 98 16.91 18.67 -24.89
N ASN A 99 16.99 17.54 -25.58
CA ASN A 99 18.26 16.87 -25.84
C ASN A 99 18.85 17.47 -27.11
N SER A 100 19.73 18.45 -26.95
CA SER A 100 20.59 18.98 -28.00
C SER A 100 21.90 18.19 -28.03
N GLY A 101 22.23 17.61 -29.18
CA GLY A 101 23.61 17.32 -29.56
C GLY A 101 23.97 15.84 -29.63
N ASN A 102 24.03 15.31 -30.85
CA ASN A 102 25.34 15.14 -31.46
C ASN A 102 25.21 15.07 -32.99
N ALA A 103 25.67 16.14 -33.65
CA ALA A 103 26.11 16.12 -35.03
C ALA A 103 27.64 16.20 -34.96
N LEU A 104 28.31 15.18 -35.49
CA LEU A 104 29.55 15.19 -36.28
C LEU A 104 29.88 13.74 -36.66
#